data_AF-A1D0M2-F1
#
_entry.id   AF-A1D0M2-F1
#
_cell.length_a   1.000
_cell.length_b   1.000
_cell.length_c   1.000
_cell.angle_alpha   90.00
_cell.angle_beta   90.00
_cell.angle_gamma   90.00
#
_symmetry.space_group_name_H-M   'P 1'
#
loop_
_entity.id
_entity.type
_entity.pdbx_description
1 polymer ?
#
loop_
_entity_poly.entity_id
_entity_poly.type
_entity_poly.pdbx_seq_one_letter_code
_entity_poly.pdbx_strand_id
1 'polypeptide(L)'
;MKSSAELSPIDQSLDVCLLESPVLLERQENNVTRLWESGIQYNERCFRLYFDYYLEQCRIAFQSGRGHLPIRTHQHIINIANRMQSGCTRSTVKDFIEENQWTGEQTSDEAIDASMNLAARLLLMLDVSEFPNAYSGQKKLLWSEGLLQEFVKETLTESIPPAP
;
A
#
# COMPACT_ATOMS: atom_id res chain seq x y z
N MET A 1 -20.02 22.69 42.16
CA MET A 1 -19.05 23.13 41.14
C MET A 1 -18.62 21.88 40.38
N LYS A 2 -19.06 21.74 39.12
CA LYS A 2 -18.76 20.55 38.31
C LYS A 2 -17.36 20.72 37.70
N SER A 3 -16.52 19.72 37.93
CA SER A 3 -15.17 19.61 37.37
C SER A 3 -15.24 19.29 35.88
N SER A 4 -14.38 19.95 35.11
CA SER A 4 -14.01 19.56 33.75
C SER A 4 -13.07 18.35 33.78
N ALA A 5 -13.23 17.45 32.81
CA ALA A 5 -12.22 16.56 32.22
C ALA A 5 -12.93 15.92 31.00
N GLU A 6 -12.80 16.55 29.84
CA GLU A 6 -11.85 16.18 28.78
C GLU A 6 -12.33 14.99 27.93
N LEU A 7 -12.55 15.30 26.64
CA LEU A 7 -12.85 14.36 25.58
C LEU A 7 -11.76 13.29 25.47
N SER A 8 -12.16 12.02 25.33
CA SER A 8 -11.28 10.96 24.84
C SER A 8 -11.57 10.73 23.35
N PRO A 9 -10.59 10.92 22.44
CA PRO A 9 -10.72 10.54 21.05
C PRO A 9 -9.63 9.51 20.68
N ILE A 10 -9.76 8.25 21.10
CA ILE A 10 -9.07 7.12 20.44
C ILE A 10 -9.96 5.89 20.64
N ASP A 11 -10.79 5.56 19.64
CA ASP A 11 -11.09 4.15 19.30
C ASP A 11 -11.66 4.04 17.87
N GLN A 12 -10.91 4.56 16.89
CA GLN A 12 -11.10 4.22 15.47
C GLN A 12 -10.26 2.98 15.17
N SER A 13 -10.70 1.82 15.66
CA SER A 13 -10.09 0.55 15.26
C SER A 13 -10.28 0.37 13.75
N LEU A 14 -9.17 0.50 13.02
CA LEU A 14 -9.02 0.24 11.58
C LEU A 14 -8.77 -1.25 11.30
N ASP A 15 -8.96 -2.12 12.29
CA ASP A 15 -8.74 -3.57 12.18
C ASP A 15 -9.87 -4.25 11.42
N VAL A 16 -9.93 -3.98 10.13
CA VAL A 16 -10.87 -4.62 9.21
C VAL A 16 -10.12 -5.39 8.14
N CYS A 17 -10.66 -6.57 7.84
CA CYS A 17 -10.09 -7.50 6.87
C CYS A 17 -9.91 -6.83 5.51
N LEU A 18 -8.73 -7.01 4.90
CA LEU A 18 -8.38 -6.50 3.57
C LEU A 18 -9.34 -6.91 2.44
N LEU A 19 -10.19 -7.91 2.69
CA LEU A 19 -11.15 -8.46 1.72
C LEU A 19 -12.59 -7.96 1.96
N GLU A 20 -12.85 -7.17 3.01
CA GLU A 20 -14.18 -6.59 3.20
C GLU A 20 -14.49 -5.55 2.11
N SER A 21 -15.65 -5.72 1.48
CA SER A 21 -16.13 -4.87 0.40
C SER A 21 -17.56 -4.38 0.69
N PRO A 22 -17.86 -3.09 0.50
CA PRO A 22 -16.94 -1.99 0.15
C PRO A 22 -16.14 -1.48 1.36
N VAL A 23 -14.97 -0.90 1.12
CA VAL A 23 -14.31 -0.04 2.13
C VAL A 23 -15.29 1.10 2.43
N LEU A 24 -15.78 1.20 3.67
CA LEU A 24 -16.72 2.26 4.08
C LEU A 24 -16.19 3.65 3.70
N LEU A 25 -17.08 4.56 3.27
CA LEU A 25 -16.73 5.90 2.77
C LEU A 25 -15.82 6.68 3.74
N GLU A 26 -16.11 6.65 5.03
CA GLU A 26 -15.29 7.28 6.09
C GLU A 26 -13.86 6.71 6.15
N ARG A 27 -13.69 5.43 5.77
CA ARG A 27 -12.38 4.78 5.72
C ARG A 27 -11.64 5.08 4.42
N GLN A 28 -12.37 5.33 3.33
CA GLN A 28 -11.80 5.78 2.07
C GLN A 28 -11.09 7.13 2.24
N GLU A 29 -11.76 8.08 2.90
CA GLU A 29 -11.19 9.39 3.25
C GLU A 29 -9.91 9.27 4.09
N ASN A 30 -9.95 8.44 5.13
CA ASN A 30 -8.81 8.19 6.00
C ASN A 30 -7.64 7.53 5.26
N ASN A 31 -7.91 6.54 4.41
CA ASN A 31 -6.88 5.85 3.64
C ASN A 31 -6.17 6.82 2.67
N VAL A 32 -6.93 7.66 1.96
CA VAL A 32 -6.38 8.66 1.03
C VAL A 32 -5.50 9.66 1.77
N THR A 33 -6.01 10.20 2.89
CA THR A 33 -5.26 11.17 3.71
C THR A 33 -3.96 10.57 4.26
N ARG A 34 -3.97 9.28 4.62
CA ARG A 34 -2.77 8.60 5.15
C ARG A 34 -1.79 8.22 4.05
N LEU A 35 -2.26 7.87 2.85
CA LEU A 35 -1.41 7.47 1.73
C LEU A 35 -0.79 8.65 0.97
N TRP A 36 -1.42 9.82 0.94
CA TRP A 36 -0.92 10.97 0.16
C TRP A 36 -0.94 12.30 0.92
N GLU A 37 -0.91 12.21 2.25
CA GLU A 37 -0.91 13.35 3.17
C GLU A 37 -2.19 14.21 3.10
N SER A 38 -2.29 15.16 4.03
CA SER A 38 -3.47 16.01 4.30
C SER A 38 -3.77 17.07 3.23
N GLY A 39 -3.03 17.08 2.11
CA GLY A 39 -3.21 18.05 1.02
C GLY A 39 -4.27 17.66 -0.02
N ILE A 40 -4.69 16.39 -0.04
CA ILE A 40 -5.66 15.90 -1.03
C ILE A 40 -7.08 15.99 -0.46
N GLN A 41 -7.91 16.84 -1.07
CA GLN A 41 -9.34 16.86 -0.77
C GLN A 41 -9.98 15.60 -1.33
N TYR A 42 -10.54 14.77 -0.46
CA TYR A 42 -11.30 13.61 -0.89
C TYR A 42 -12.49 14.02 -1.74
N ASN A 43 -12.59 13.42 -2.93
CA ASN A 43 -13.72 13.53 -3.82
C ASN A 43 -14.18 12.12 -4.17
N GLU A 44 -15.34 11.72 -3.65
CA GLU A 44 -15.90 10.37 -3.83
C GLU A 44 -15.90 9.92 -5.29
N ARG A 45 -16.26 10.81 -6.22
CA ARG A 45 -16.33 10.48 -7.65
C ARG A 45 -14.94 10.23 -8.24
N CYS A 46 -13.92 10.95 -7.78
CA CYS A 46 -12.53 10.76 -8.23
C CYS A 46 -11.92 9.50 -7.61
N PHE A 47 -12.18 9.25 -6.32
CA PHE A 47 -11.56 8.15 -5.59
C PHE A 47 -12.29 6.81 -5.70
N ARG A 48 -13.53 6.79 -6.18
CA ARG A 48 -14.26 5.53 -6.42
C ARG A 48 -13.47 4.58 -7.32
N LEU A 49 -12.94 5.07 -8.45
CA LEU A 49 -12.13 4.25 -9.35
C LEU A 49 -10.83 3.78 -8.71
N TYR A 50 -10.23 4.61 -7.86
CA TYR A 50 -9.09 4.22 -7.06
C TYR A 50 -9.44 3.09 -6.09
N PHE A 51 -10.56 3.16 -5.37
CA PHE A 51 -10.95 2.13 -4.42
C PHE A 51 -11.41 0.83 -5.09
N ASP A 52 -12.04 0.93 -6.27
CA ASP A 52 -12.32 -0.24 -7.11
C ASP A 52 -11.00 -0.94 -7.52
N TYR A 53 -10.01 -0.15 -7.95
CA TYR A 53 -8.65 -0.66 -8.22
C TYR A 53 -7.99 -1.22 -6.96
N TYR A 54 -8.07 -0.52 -5.84
CA TYR A 54 -7.44 -0.89 -4.57
C TYR A 54 -7.91 -2.27 -4.11
N LEU A 55 -9.23 -2.47 -4.07
CA LEU A 55 -9.82 -3.73 -3.65
C LEU A 55 -9.45 -4.87 -4.61
N GLU A 56 -9.42 -4.60 -5.91
CA GLU A 56 -9.01 -5.61 -6.88
C GLU A 56 -7.54 -5.99 -6.72
N GLN A 57 -6.64 -5.04 -6.49
CA GLN A 57 -5.23 -5.34 -6.24
C GLN A 57 -5.02 -6.13 -4.94
N CYS A 58 -5.75 -5.79 -3.88
CA CYS A 58 -5.76 -6.59 -2.65
C CYS A 58 -6.22 -8.02 -2.95
N ARG A 59 -7.33 -8.20 -3.66
CA ARG A 59 -7.85 -9.52 -4.03
C ARG A 59 -6.83 -10.35 -4.81
N ILE A 60 -6.21 -9.76 -5.84
CA ILE A 60 -5.22 -10.44 -6.67
C ILE A 60 -3.98 -10.82 -5.84
N ALA A 61 -3.50 -9.93 -4.97
CA ALA A 61 -2.36 -10.20 -4.10
C ALA A 61 -2.64 -11.36 -3.14
N PHE A 62 -3.83 -11.39 -2.51
CA PHE A 62 -4.24 -12.48 -1.63
C PHE A 62 -4.34 -13.83 -2.35
N GLN A 63 -4.91 -13.84 -3.56
CA GLN A 63 -5.03 -15.05 -4.38
C GLN A 63 -3.66 -15.55 -4.86
N SER A 64 -2.79 -14.64 -5.32
CA SER A 64 -1.46 -14.96 -5.84
C SER A 64 -0.51 -15.43 -4.72
N GLY A 65 -0.61 -14.82 -3.54
CA GLY A 65 0.11 -15.23 -2.33
C GLY A 65 -0.44 -16.48 -1.66
N ARG A 66 -1.41 -17.19 -2.27
CA ARG A 66 -2.09 -18.38 -1.74
C ARG A 66 -2.63 -18.19 -0.30
N GLY A 67 -3.01 -16.98 0.08
CA GLY A 67 -3.48 -16.65 1.43
C GLY A 67 -2.39 -16.46 2.50
N HIS A 68 -1.11 -16.58 2.16
CA HIS A 68 0.01 -16.52 3.13
C HIS A 68 0.66 -15.14 3.27
N LEU A 69 0.00 -14.06 2.82
CA LEU A 69 0.53 -12.72 3.03
C LEU A 69 0.64 -12.40 4.53
N PRO A 70 1.67 -11.69 5.02
CA PRO A 70 1.74 -11.22 6.41
C PRO A 70 0.74 -10.10 6.72
N ILE A 71 0.13 -9.49 5.71
CA ILE A 71 -0.84 -8.40 5.89
C ILE A 71 -2.27 -8.93 6.03
N ARG A 72 -3.07 -8.29 6.90
CA ARG A 72 -4.47 -8.66 7.17
C ARG A 72 -5.43 -7.48 7.14
N THR A 73 -4.91 -6.27 7.39
CA THR A 73 -5.72 -5.04 7.47
C THR A 73 -5.20 -3.98 6.50
N HIS A 74 -6.07 -3.04 6.14
CA HIS A 74 -5.69 -1.84 5.38
C HIS A 74 -4.59 -1.04 6.10
N GLN A 75 -4.59 -1.06 7.44
CA GLN A 75 -3.59 -0.39 8.25
C GLN A 75 -2.19 -0.95 8.04
N HIS A 76 -2.04 -2.27 7.83
CA HIS A 76 -0.72 -2.85 7.53
C HIS A 76 -0.18 -2.32 6.20
N ILE A 77 -1.02 -2.22 5.17
CA ILE A 77 -0.64 -1.64 3.87
C ILE A 77 -0.23 -0.18 4.04
N ILE A 78 -1.00 0.62 4.78
CA ILE A 78 -0.70 2.03 5.05
C ILE A 78 0.63 2.16 5.80
N ASN A 79 0.88 1.33 6.82
CA ASN A 79 2.13 1.35 7.57
C ASN A 79 3.34 1.09 6.64
N ILE A 80 3.23 0.10 5.75
CA ILE A 80 4.26 -0.20 4.75
C ILE A 80 4.45 0.99 3.80
N ALA A 81 3.36 1.53 3.24
CA ALA A 81 3.42 2.67 2.32
C ALA A 81 4.05 3.91 2.97
N ASN A 82 3.72 4.19 4.22
CA ASN A 82 4.30 5.30 4.98
C ASN A 82 5.82 5.13 5.17
N ARG A 83 6.31 3.91 5.42
CA ARG A 83 7.76 3.62 5.48
C ARG A 83 8.44 3.90 4.14
N MET A 84 7.82 3.49 3.03
CA MET A 84 8.34 3.79 1.69
C MET A 84 8.40 5.30 1.46
N GLN A 85 7.35 6.04 1.80
CA GLN A 85 7.29 7.50 1.61
C GLN A 85 8.28 8.27 2.49
N SER A 86 8.56 7.78 3.70
CA SER A 86 9.53 8.37 4.62
C SER A 86 11.00 8.10 4.25
N GLY A 87 11.25 7.47 3.08
CA GLY A 87 12.59 7.26 2.55
C GLY A 87 13.29 6.04 3.13
N CYS A 88 12.55 5.04 3.62
CA CYS A 88 13.15 3.74 3.93
C CYS A 88 13.49 2.98 2.65
N THR A 89 14.63 2.29 2.65
CA THR A 89 15.02 1.38 1.57
C THR A 89 14.13 0.13 1.57
N ARG A 90 14.10 -0.57 0.43
CA ARG A 90 13.39 -1.85 0.32
C ARG A 90 13.76 -2.83 1.44
N SER A 91 15.05 -2.95 1.76
CA SER A 91 15.52 -3.84 2.84
C SER A 91 14.97 -3.41 4.20
N THR A 92 15.01 -2.12 4.55
CA THR A 92 14.47 -1.64 5.83
C THR A 92 12.96 -1.83 5.95
N VAL A 93 12.23 -1.73 4.83
CA VAL A 93 10.80 -2.04 4.82
C VAL A 93 10.55 -3.55 4.97
N LYS A 94 11.41 -4.39 4.39
CA LYS A 94 11.37 -5.85 4.58
C LYS A 94 11.55 -6.20 6.06
N ASP A 95 12.61 -5.68 6.70
CA ASP A 95 12.91 -5.87 8.12
C ASP A 95 11.72 -5.43 8.99
N PHE A 96 11.10 -4.28 8.66
CA PHE A 96 9.91 -3.80 9.36
C PHE A 96 8.74 -4.79 9.31
N ILE A 97 8.49 -5.44 8.16
CA ILE A 97 7.41 -6.44 8.05
C ILE A 97 7.75 -7.70 8.84
N GLU A 98 9.00 -8.16 8.79
CA GLU A 98 9.49 -9.33 9.54
C GLU A 98 9.38 -9.13 11.05
N GLU A 99 9.76 -7.96 11.56
CA GLU A 99 9.73 -7.61 12.98
C GLU A 99 8.31 -7.50 13.53
N ASN A 100 7.35 -7.02 12.71
CA ASN A 100 5.98 -6.78 13.18
C ASN A 100 5.16 -8.06 13.35
N GLN A 101 5.50 -9.14 12.63
CA GLN A 101 4.84 -10.45 12.72
C GLN A 101 3.31 -10.39 12.86
N TRP A 102 2.62 -9.59 12.02
CA TRP A 102 1.20 -9.30 12.21
C TRP A 102 0.27 -10.52 12.24
N THR A 103 0.70 -11.65 11.68
CA THR A 103 -0.05 -12.92 11.69
C THR A 103 0.41 -13.89 12.77
N GLY A 104 1.53 -13.61 13.45
CA GLY A 104 2.19 -14.54 14.38
C GLY A 104 2.81 -15.78 13.71
N GLU A 105 2.69 -15.91 12.39
CA GLU A 105 3.22 -17.03 11.60
C GLU A 105 4.54 -16.64 10.93
N GLN A 106 5.42 -17.62 10.76
CA GLN A 106 6.63 -17.41 9.97
C GLN A 106 6.24 -17.06 8.53
N THR A 107 6.64 -15.88 8.10
CA THR A 107 6.32 -15.35 6.78
C THR A 107 7.48 -15.67 5.83
N SER A 108 7.19 -16.13 4.62
CA SER A 108 8.23 -16.33 3.61
C SER A 108 8.67 -15.01 2.98
N ASP A 109 9.90 -14.98 2.48
CA ASP A 109 10.45 -13.83 1.76
C ASP A 109 9.54 -13.41 0.60
N GLU A 110 8.96 -14.37 -0.13
CA GLU A 110 8.07 -14.09 -1.25
C GLU A 110 6.76 -13.41 -0.79
N ALA A 111 6.25 -13.78 0.39
CA ALA A 111 5.03 -13.17 0.94
C ALA A 111 5.29 -11.74 1.46
N ILE A 112 6.48 -11.48 1.98
CA ILE A 112 6.92 -10.14 2.35
C ILE A 112 7.08 -9.28 1.10
N ASP A 113 7.78 -9.79 0.08
CA ASP A 113 7.95 -9.11 -1.21
C ASP A 113 6.61 -8.80 -1.86
N ALA A 114 5.67 -9.74 -1.85
CA ALA A 114 4.32 -9.53 -2.37
C ALA A 114 3.56 -8.44 -1.61
N SER A 115 3.72 -8.34 -0.29
CA SER A 115 3.11 -7.28 0.52
C SER A 115 3.70 -5.90 0.20
N MET A 116 5.01 -5.83 0.01
CA MET A 116 5.69 -4.61 -0.40
C MET A 116 5.28 -4.17 -1.80
N ASN A 117 5.23 -5.10 -2.75
CA ASN A 117 4.83 -4.81 -4.12
C ASN A 117 3.36 -4.35 -4.19
N LEU A 118 2.47 -4.96 -3.39
CA LEU A 118 1.10 -4.48 -3.24
C LEU A 118 1.07 -3.03 -2.71
N ALA A 119 1.80 -2.72 -1.64
CA ALA A 119 1.83 -1.37 -1.09
C ALA A 119 2.37 -0.34 -2.10
N ALA A 120 3.46 -0.67 -2.80
CA ALA A 120 4.02 0.18 -3.85
C ALA A 120 3.02 0.40 -5.01
N ARG A 121 2.35 -0.67 -5.46
CA ARG A 121 1.32 -0.61 -6.51
C ARG A 121 0.14 0.27 -6.09
N LEU A 122 -0.35 0.13 -4.86
CA LEU A 122 -1.47 0.93 -4.34
C LEU A 122 -1.10 2.40 -4.12
N LEU A 123 0.16 2.68 -3.77
CA LEU A 123 0.66 4.02 -3.56
C LEU A 123 0.92 4.77 -4.87
N LEU A 124 1.48 4.08 -5.87
CA LEU A 124 1.88 4.67 -7.15
C LEU A 124 0.81 4.56 -8.24
N MET A 125 -0.16 3.66 -8.06
CA MET A 125 -1.10 3.22 -9.11
C MET A 125 -0.38 2.72 -10.38
N LEU A 126 0.83 2.18 -10.21
CA LEU A 126 1.66 1.60 -11.27
C LEU A 126 1.75 0.10 -11.08
N ASP A 127 1.85 -0.65 -12.18
CA ASP A 127 2.01 -2.10 -12.12
C ASP A 127 3.46 -2.48 -11.75
N VAL A 128 3.76 -2.34 -10.45
CA VAL A 128 5.05 -2.70 -9.85
C VAL A 128 5.06 -4.20 -9.56
N SER A 129 6.08 -4.91 -10.05
CA SER A 129 6.29 -6.38 -10.01
C SER A 129 5.59 -7.20 -11.09
N GLU A 130 5.97 -8.48 -11.18
CA GLU A 130 5.26 -9.47 -11.99
C GLU A 130 4.04 -10.00 -11.23
N PHE A 131 2.89 -10.07 -11.90
CA PHE A 131 1.91 -11.09 -11.58
C PHE A 131 2.25 -12.36 -12.37
N PRO A 132 2.34 -13.53 -11.72
CA PRO A 132 2.52 -14.77 -12.46
C PRO A 132 1.34 -14.93 -13.44
N ASN A 133 1.64 -15.03 -14.73
CA ASN A 133 0.73 -15.18 -15.87
C ASN A 133 0.11 -13.91 -16.51
N ALA A 134 0.56 -12.70 -16.16
CA ALA A 134 0.14 -11.50 -16.87
C ALA A 134 1.08 -11.19 -18.06
N TYR A 135 0.67 -11.54 -19.28
CA TYR A 135 1.27 -11.00 -20.50
C TYR A 135 0.65 -9.63 -20.78
N SER A 136 1.25 -8.57 -20.25
CA SER A 136 1.03 -7.22 -20.77
C SER A 136 2.24 -6.89 -21.66
N GLY A 137 2.02 -6.34 -22.85
CA GLY A 137 3.10 -5.82 -23.71
C GLY A 137 3.79 -4.58 -23.13
N GLN A 138 3.61 -4.29 -21.84
CA GLN A 138 4.12 -3.12 -21.15
C GLN A 138 5.43 -3.45 -20.43
N LYS A 139 6.32 -2.44 -20.31
CA LYS A 139 7.58 -2.55 -19.58
C LYS A 139 7.27 -2.87 -18.11
N LYS A 140 7.81 -3.98 -17.62
CA LYS A 140 7.69 -4.40 -16.22
C LYS A 140 8.45 -3.42 -15.33
N LEU A 141 7.78 -2.95 -14.29
CA LEU A 141 8.37 -2.05 -13.29
C LEU A 141 8.84 -2.90 -12.11
N LEU A 142 10.13 -3.25 -12.10
CA LEU A 142 10.72 -4.09 -11.06
C LEU A 142 11.49 -3.24 -10.05
N TRP A 143 10.90 -3.02 -8.87
CA TRP A 143 11.59 -2.38 -7.75
C TRP A 143 12.25 -3.43 -6.86
N SER A 144 13.52 -3.76 -7.15
CA SER A 144 14.27 -4.80 -6.45
C SER A 144 15.07 -4.32 -5.25
N GLU A 145 15.45 -3.04 -5.21
CA GLU A 145 16.32 -2.47 -4.16
C GLU A 145 16.16 -0.94 -4.05
N GLY A 146 16.87 -0.34 -3.09
CA GLY A 146 16.94 1.11 -2.93
C GLY A 146 15.62 1.75 -2.46
N LEU A 147 15.48 3.04 -2.72
CA LEU A 147 14.30 3.84 -2.35
C LEU A 147 13.21 3.75 -3.43
N LEU A 148 11.94 3.76 -3.02
CA LEU A 148 10.83 3.77 -3.97
C LEU A 148 10.84 5.04 -4.84
N GLN A 149 11.26 6.17 -4.28
CA GLN A 149 11.33 7.46 -4.95
C GLN A 149 12.39 7.48 -6.05
N GLU A 150 13.55 6.87 -5.81
CA GLU A 150 14.63 6.75 -6.79
C GLU A 150 14.17 5.89 -7.96
N PHE A 151 13.58 4.74 -7.66
CA PHE A 151 13.00 3.84 -8.65
C PHE A 151 11.96 4.55 -9.55
N VAL A 152 11.04 5.31 -8.96
CA VAL A 152 10.03 6.08 -9.71
C VAL A 152 10.69 7.14 -10.59
N LYS A 153 11.67 7.87 -10.05
CA LYS A 153 12.39 8.91 -10.79
C LYS A 153 13.09 8.33 -12.02
N GLU A 154 13.81 7.23 -11.85
CA GLU A 154 14.50 6.53 -12.94
C GLU A 154 13.51 6.03 -14.00
N THR A 155 12.45 5.34 -13.55
CA THR A 155 11.42 4.77 -14.42
C THR A 155 10.73 5.83 -15.29
N LEU A 156 10.35 6.96 -14.69
CA LEU A 156 9.65 8.03 -15.42
C LEU A 156 10.59 8.86 -16.27
N THR A 157 11.86 9.01 -15.88
CA THR A 157 12.85 9.77 -16.67
C THR A 157 13.24 9.01 -17.94
N GLU A 158 13.40 7.68 -17.88
CA GLU A 158 13.68 6.85 -19.06
C GLU A 158 12.56 6.89 -20.11
N SER A 159 11.35 7.33 -19.74
CA SER A 159 10.21 7.40 -20.65
C SER A 159 10.17 8.67 -21.51
N ILE A 160 11.00 9.68 -21.20
CA ILE A 160 11.05 10.96 -21.92
C ILE A 160 12.23 10.93 -22.91
N PRO A 161 12.00 10.90 -24.23
CA PRO A 161 13.09 11.01 -25.19
C PRO A 161 13.80 12.37 -25.02
N PRO A 162 15.15 12.43 -25.14
CA PRO A 162 15.86 13.69 -25.06
C PRO A 162 15.30 14.66 -26.11
N ALA A 163 15.04 15.90 -25.70
CA ALA A 163 14.59 16.95 -26.59
C ALA A 163 15.58 17.12 -27.76
N PRO A 164 15.10 17.32 -29.00
CA PRO A 164 15.94 17.46 -30.18
C PRO A 164 16.85 18.69 -30.13
#